data_AF-A0A3D4M5P2-F1
#
_entry.id   AF-A0A3D4M5P2-F1
#
_cell.length_a   1.000
_cell.length_b   1.000
_cell.length_c   1.000
_cell.angle_alpha   90.00
_cell.angle_beta   90.00
_cell.angle_gamma   90.00
#
_symmetry.space_group_name_H-M   'P 1'
#
loop_
_entity.id
_entity.type
_entity.pdbx_description
1 polymer ?
#
loop_
_entity_poly.entity_id
_entity_poly.type
_entity_poly.pdbx_seq_one_letter_code
_entity_poly.pdbx_strand_id
1 'polypeptide(L)'
;QKANALYNEIDRNSLFLGTAEKEDRSKMNVCFVLKDSALDDEFMALCKANGLSGLKGHRSVGGFRASIYNALPIESVQALIDTMQQFEKSKSGVNA
;
A
#
# COMPACT_ATOMS: atom_id res chain seq x y z
N GLN A 1 -3.89 -12.25 9.92
CA GLN A 1 -2.76 -11.45 10.43
C GLN A 1 -2.22 -10.52 9.35
N LYS A 2 -1.61 -11.03 8.26
CA LYS A 2 -1.08 -10.22 7.13
C LYS A 2 -2.05 -9.18 6.58
N ALA A 3 -3.22 -9.62 6.09
CA ALA A 3 -4.22 -8.71 5.51
C ALA A 3 -4.68 -7.63 6.48
N ASN A 4 -4.99 -8.02 7.72
CA ASN A 4 -5.43 -7.07 8.75
C ASN A 4 -4.37 -6.03 9.06
N ALA A 5 -3.09 -6.42 9.16
CA ALA A 5 -2.00 -5.47 9.40
C ALA A 5 -1.93 -4.42 8.28
N LEU A 6 -1.99 -4.86 7.03
CA LEU A 6 -1.95 -3.96 5.88
C LEU A 6 -3.20 -3.08 5.78
N TYR A 7 -4.39 -3.64 5.99
CA TYR A 7 -5.63 -2.86 5.98
C TYR A 7 -5.70 -1.84 7.12
N ASN A 8 -5.16 -2.18 8.30
CA ASN A 8 -5.08 -1.23 9.41
C ASN A 8 -4.20 -0.03 9.04
N GLU A 9 -3.07 -0.25 8.36
CA GLU A 9 -2.23 0.83 7.84
C GLU A 9 -2.96 1.64 6.76
N ILE A 10 -3.62 0.99 5.80
CA ILE A 10 -4.40 1.66 4.75
C ILE A 10 -5.50 2.54 5.36
N ASP A 11 -6.23 2.03 6.36
CA ASP A 11 -7.37 2.75 6.95
C ASP A 11 -6.96 3.92 7.83
N ARG A 12 -5.78 3.86 8.45
CA ARG A 12 -5.29 4.92 9.35
C ARG A 12 -4.45 5.99 8.63
N ASN A 13 -3.84 5.64 7.49
CA ASN A 13 -2.94 6.51 6.75
C ASN A 13 -3.73 7.42 5.82
N SER A 14 -3.52 8.73 5.95
CA SER A 14 -4.35 9.73 5.25
C SER A 14 -4.14 9.75 3.74
N LEU A 15 -3.03 9.21 3.24
CA LEU A 15 -2.67 9.21 1.81
C LEU A 15 -3.31 8.08 1.01
N PHE A 16 -3.70 6.98 1.66
CA PHE A 16 -4.16 5.77 0.98
C PHE A 16 -5.66 5.55 1.13
N LEU A 17 -6.22 4.75 0.23
CA LEU A 17 -7.62 4.32 0.27
C LEU A 17 -7.74 2.88 -0.24
N GLY A 18 -8.39 2.02 0.54
CA GLY A 18 -8.76 0.67 0.08
C GLY A 18 -9.89 0.74 -0.94
N THR A 19 -9.82 -0.08 -2.01
CA THR A 19 -10.79 -0.01 -3.13
C THR A 19 -12.03 -0.89 -2.93
N ALA A 20 -12.13 -1.60 -1.81
CA ALA A 20 -13.24 -2.49 -1.50
C ALA A 20 -13.84 -2.13 -0.13
N GLU A 21 -15.16 -2.31 -0.01
CA GLU A 21 -15.88 -2.22 1.26
C GLU A 21 -15.28 -3.16 2.30
N LYS A 22 -15.35 -2.77 3.58
CA LYS A 22 -14.57 -3.44 4.65
C LYS A 22 -14.90 -4.93 4.78
N GLU A 23 -16.17 -5.27 4.61
CA GLU A 23 -16.72 -6.62 4.64
C GLU A 23 -16.27 -7.49 3.45
N ASP A 24 -15.96 -6.89 2.31
CA ASP A 24 -15.61 -7.57 1.06
C ASP A 24 -14.10 -7.66 0.82
N ARG A 25 -13.30 -7.15 1.76
CA ARG A 25 -11.85 -7.08 1.65
C ARG A 25 -11.21 -8.47 1.54
N SER A 26 -10.45 -8.67 0.48
CA SER A 26 -9.71 -9.91 0.26
C SER A 26 -8.60 -10.09 1.29
N LYS A 27 -8.51 -11.29 1.87
CA LYS A 27 -7.39 -11.68 2.74
C LYS A 27 -6.10 -12.00 1.96
N MET A 28 -6.16 -12.05 0.63
CA MET A 28 -5.06 -12.48 -0.25
C MET A 28 -4.60 -11.42 -1.23
N ASN A 29 -5.50 -10.56 -1.72
CA ASN A 29 -5.19 -9.54 -2.70
C ASN A 29 -5.69 -8.18 -2.21
N VAL A 30 -4.81 -7.46 -1.51
CA VAL A 30 -5.14 -6.15 -0.96
C VAL A 30 -4.97 -5.10 -2.04
N CYS A 31 -6.08 -4.58 -2.54
CA CYS A 31 -6.11 -3.50 -3.52
C CYS A 31 -6.32 -2.15 -2.83
N PHE A 32 -5.51 -1.17 -3.21
CA PHE A 32 -5.55 0.19 -2.67
C PHE A 32 -5.03 1.20 -3.69
N VAL A 33 -5.39 2.46 -3.51
CA VAL A 33 -4.94 3.60 -4.31
C VAL A 33 -4.37 4.68 -3.39
N LEU A 34 -3.60 5.61 -3.93
CA LEU A 34 -3.39 6.89 -3.27
C LEU A 34 -4.61 7.78 -3.53
N LYS A 35 -4.94 8.66 -2.58
CA LYS A 35 -6.00 9.66 -2.75
C LYS A 35 -5.64 10.72 -3.79
N ASP A 36 -4.35 10.98 -3.97
CA ASP A 36 -3.81 11.81 -5.04
C ASP A 36 -2.96 10.93 -5.96
N SER A 37 -3.47 10.66 -7.17
CA SER A 37 -2.80 9.81 -8.15
C SER A 37 -1.56 10.45 -8.77
N ALA A 38 -1.35 11.77 -8.62
CA ALA A 38 -0.11 12.42 -9.05
C ALA A 38 1.11 11.90 -8.26
N LEU A 39 0.88 11.27 -7.11
CA LEU A 39 1.90 10.68 -6.25
C LEU A 39 2.20 9.20 -6.54
N ASP A 40 1.46 8.55 -7.44
CA ASP A 40 1.58 7.12 -7.72
C ASP A 40 3.01 6.72 -8.15
N ASP A 41 3.61 7.48 -9.07
CA ASP A 41 4.95 7.20 -9.59
C ASP A 41 6.02 7.38 -8.51
N GLU A 42 5.86 8.38 -7.65
CA GLU A 42 6.79 8.63 -6.54
C GLU A 42 6.72 7.53 -5.49
N PHE A 43 5.51 7.11 -5.11
CA PHE A 43 5.32 6.00 -4.18
C PHE A 43 5.85 4.68 -4.77
N MET A 44 5.61 4.42 -6.06
CA MET A 44 6.14 3.23 -6.72
C MET A 44 7.67 3.24 -6.80
N ALA A 45 8.29 4.42 -7.01
CA ALA A 45 9.74 4.57 -6.96
C ALA A 45 10.30 4.28 -5.57
N LEU A 46 9.65 4.78 -4.51
CA LEU A 46 10.05 4.49 -3.12
C LEU A 46 9.92 3.00 -2.79
N CYS A 47 8.82 2.36 -3.21
CA CYS A 47 8.65 0.92 -3.06
C CYS A 47 9.80 0.15 -3.70
N LYS A 48 10.18 0.51 -4.94
CA LYS A 48 11.30 -0.12 -5.63
C LYS A 48 12.62 0.10 -4.90
N ALA A 49 12.86 1.30 -4.36
CA ALA A 49 14.06 1.60 -3.57
C ALA A 49 14.14 0.76 -2.28
N ASN A 50 12.99 0.44 -1.67
CA ASN A 50 12.88 -0.44 -0.50
C ASN A 50 12.79 -1.94 -0.86
N GLY A 51 13.09 -2.32 -2.11
CA GLY A 51 13.09 -3.71 -2.55
C GLY A 51 11.70 -4.33 -2.76
N LEU A 52 10.64 -3.53 -2.76
CA LEU A 52 9.27 -3.97 -3.02
C LEU A 52 8.99 -3.97 -4.52
N SER A 53 8.40 -5.06 -5.01
CA SER A 53 8.05 -5.23 -6.42
C SER A 53 6.72 -5.96 -6.57
N GLY A 54 6.17 -6.01 -7.79
CA GLY A 54 4.90 -6.69 -8.06
C GLY A 54 3.64 -6.00 -7.51
N LEU A 55 3.76 -4.74 -7.09
CA LEU A 55 2.65 -3.98 -6.48
C LEU A 55 1.76 -3.24 -7.50
N LYS A 56 2.17 -3.14 -8.77
CA LYS A 56 1.40 -2.42 -9.78
C LYS A 56 0.01 -3.04 -9.94
N GLY A 57 -1.03 -2.22 -9.76
CA GLY A 57 -2.43 -2.62 -9.88
C GLY A 57 -2.82 -2.97 -11.32
N HIS A 58 -4.08 -3.38 -11.50
CA HIS A 58 -4.57 -3.76 -12.81
C HIS A 58 -4.73 -2.54 -13.72
N ARG A 59 -4.34 -2.66 -15.00
CA ARG A 59 -4.30 -1.55 -15.97
C ARG A 59 -5.61 -0.76 -16.11
N SER A 60 -6.76 -1.37 -15.82
CA SER A 60 -8.08 -0.75 -15.96
C SER A 60 -8.53 0.05 -14.74
N VAL A 61 -7.89 -0.16 -13.57
CA VAL A 61 -8.29 0.48 -12.30
C VAL A 61 -7.16 1.31 -11.69
N GLY A 62 -5.92 1.13 -12.16
CA GLY A 62 -4.75 1.85 -11.63
C GLY A 62 -4.35 1.35 -10.23
N GLY A 63 -3.64 2.19 -9.48
CA GLY A 63 -3.27 1.96 -8.10
C GLY A 63 -2.37 0.74 -7.88
N PHE A 64 -2.59 0.09 -6.74
CA PHE A 64 -1.71 -0.92 -6.16
C PHE A 64 -2.46 -2.19 -5.77
N ARG A 65 -1.78 -3.33 -5.93
CA ARG A 65 -2.26 -4.63 -5.48
C ARG A 65 -1.14 -5.38 -4.77
N ALA A 66 -1.31 -5.59 -3.47
CA ALA A 66 -0.44 -6.45 -2.67
C ALA A 66 -1.02 -7.87 -2.58
N SER A 67 -0.41 -8.81 -3.31
CA SER A 67 -0.75 -10.23 -3.25
C SER A 67 0.02 -10.92 -2.11
N ILE A 68 -0.66 -11.24 -1.02
CA ILE A 68 -0.09 -11.66 0.27
C ILE A 68 -0.35 -13.15 0.58
N TYR A 69 -0.21 -14.01 -0.44
CA TYR A 69 -0.41 -15.46 -0.35
C TYR A 69 0.40 -16.13 0.76
N ASN A 70 0.04 -17.37 1.11
CA ASN A 70 0.59 -18.09 2.27
C ASN A 70 2.13 -18.15 2.30
N ALA A 71 2.78 -18.33 1.15
CA ALA A 71 4.24 -18.38 1.04
C ALA A 71 4.95 -17.06 1.32
N LEU A 72 4.23 -15.93 1.31
CA LEU A 72 4.82 -14.63 1.59
C LEU A 72 5.01 -14.46 3.12
N PRO A 73 6.23 -14.16 3.59
CA PRO A 73 6.48 -13.90 5.01
C PRO A 73 5.76 -12.62 5.49
N ILE A 74 5.50 -12.52 6.80
CA ILE A 74 4.84 -11.33 7.39
C ILE A 74 5.74 -10.10 7.27
N GLU A 75 7.05 -10.30 7.27
CA GLU A 75 8.09 -9.28 7.11
C GLU A 75 7.96 -8.55 5.76
N SER A 76 7.53 -9.23 4.69
CA SER A 76 7.25 -8.57 3.41
C SER A 76 6.07 -7.61 3.49
N VAL A 77 5.05 -7.95 4.30
CA VAL A 77 3.91 -7.05 4.56
C VAL A 77 4.36 -5.88 5.44
N GLN A 78 5.20 -6.15 6.43
CA GLN A 78 5.76 -5.10 7.29
C GLN A 78 6.61 -4.11 6.49
N ALA A 79 7.45 -4.58 5.56
CA ALA A 79 8.24 -3.70 4.70
C ALA A 79 7.37 -2.77 3.83
N LEU A 80 6.22 -3.26 3.34
CA LEU A 80 5.24 -2.42 2.65
C LEU A 80 4.62 -1.38 3.59
N ILE A 81 4.20 -1.79 4.79
CA ILE A 81 3.69 -0.88 5.81
C ILE A 81 4.72 0.20 6.11
N ASP A 82 5.95 -0.16 6.46
CA ASP A 82 7.02 0.79 6.78
C ASP A 82 7.28 1.78 5.62
N THR A 83 7.19 1.30 4.37
CA THR A 83 7.28 2.15 3.18
C THR A 83 6.10 3.13 3.07
N MET A 84 4.87 2.71 3.35
CA MET A 84 3.69 3.59 3.39
C MET A 84 3.84 4.66 4.48
N GLN A 85 4.39 4.31 5.65
CA GLN A 85 4.64 5.24 6.75
C GLN A 85 5.75 6.23 6.43
N GLN A 86 6.81 5.76 5.78
CA GLN A 86 7.90 6.61 5.29
C GLN A 86 7.38 7.62 4.26
N PHE A 87 6.52 7.16 3.34
CA PHE A 87 5.90 8.03 2.35
C PHE A 87 5.00 9.07 2.99
N GLU A 88 4.16 8.69 3.95
CA GLU A 88 3.31 9.64 4.69
C GLU A 88 4.16 10.73 5.38
N LYS A 89 5.24 10.34 6.08
CA LYS A 89 6.14 11.28 6.73
C LYS A 89 6.82 12.24 5.74
N SER A 90 7.23 11.76 4.56
CA SER A 90 7.84 12.63 3.54
C SER A 90 6.86 13.65 2.96
N LYS A 91 5.55 13.37 3.02
CA LYS A 91 4.50 14.32 2.60
C LYS A 91 4.05 15.26 3.70
N SER A 92 4.03 14.82 4.96
CA SER A 92 3.69 15.68 6.10
C SER A 92 4.81 16.68 6.45
N GLY A 93 6.06 16.37 6.12
CA GLY A 93 7.22 17.25 6.38
C GLY A 93 7.39 18.45 5.45
N VAL A 94 6.47 18.68 4.49
CA VAL A 94 6.54 19.83 3.56
C VAL A 94 5.80 21.07 4.13
N ASN A 95 5.20 20.97 5.31
CA ASN A 95 4.54 22.10 6.00
C ASN A 95 5.08 22.31 7.43
N ALA A 96 6.40 22.44 7.59
CA ALA A 96 7.03 22.99 8.80
C ALA A 96 8.16 23.95 8.42
#